data_AF-A0AAV4J1I9-F1
#
_entry.id   AF-A0AAV4J1I9-F1
#
_cell.length_a   1.000
_cell.length_b   1.000
_cell.length_c   1.000
_cell.angle_alpha   90.00
_cell.angle_beta   90.00
_cell.angle_gamma   90.00
#
_symmetry.space_group_name_H-M   'P 1'
#
loop_
_entity.id
_entity.type
_entity.pdbx_description
1 polymer ?
#
loop_
_entity_poly.entity_id
_entity_poly.type
_entity_poly.pdbx_seq_one_letter_code
_entity_poly.pdbx_strand_id
1 'polypeptide(L)'
;MSKNGKIFITHIESRKSRSEKEQHQLFMQLVCPHSAYENVCSSAKQSPLIRDVTLLEEKEPEKKDPWIPRHISDLDRCTHLITKFEPDLDYDHPVR
;
A
#
# COMPACT_ATOMS: atom_id res chain seq x y z
N MET A 1 -29.34 12.12 -3.63
CA MET A 1 -29.05 11.38 -2.39
C MET A 1 -27.78 10.56 -2.63
N SER A 2 -26.63 11.05 -2.16
CA SER A 2 -25.35 10.38 -2.39
C SER A 2 -25.29 9.09 -1.56
N LYS A 3 -25.23 7.93 -2.22
CA LYS A 3 -24.95 6.65 -1.57
C LYS A 3 -23.46 6.65 -1.21
N ASN A 4 -23.11 7.29 -0.10
CA ASN A 4 -21.73 7.26 0.39
C ASN A 4 -21.42 5.81 0.81
N GLY A 5 -20.72 5.09 -0.06
CA GLY A 5 -20.18 3.77 0.26
C GLY A 5 -19.25 3.86 1.47
N LYS A 6 -19.17 2.79 2.27
CA LYS A 6 -18.25 2.74 3.40
C LYS A 6 -16.80 2.84 2.89
N ILE A 7 -15.99 3.66 3.54
CA ILE A 7 -14.57 3.85 3.26
C ILE A 7 -13.79 3.38 4.48
N PHE A 8 -12.87 2.43 4.29
CA PHE A 8 -11.99 1.95 5.33
C PHE A 8 -10.58 2.46 5.07
N ILE A 9 -10.03 3.24 6.01
CA ILE A 9 -8.65 3.69 5.97
C ILE A 9 -7.80 2.61 6.64
N THR A 10 -6.94 1.94 5.88
CA THR A 10 -6.09 0.86 6.41
C THR A 10 -4.73 1.38 6.86
N HIS A 11 -4.26 2.47 6.26
CA HIS A 11 -3.00 3.11 6.62
C HIS A 11 -3.06 4.61 6.31
N ILE A 12 -2.44 5.41 7.17
CA ILE A 12 -2.22 6.84 6.96
C ILE A 12 -0.82 7.19 7.45
N GLU A 13 -0.06 7.87 6.60
CA GLU A 13 1.24 8.42 6.97
C GLU A 13 1.35 9.88 6.52
N SER A 14 2.11 10.66 7.28
CA SER A 14 2.46 12.04 6.95
C SER A 14 3.96 12.19 6.87
N ARG A 15 4.45 12.92 5.86
CA ARG A 15 5.85 13.26 5.70
C ARG A 15 6.00 14.76 5.53
N LYS A 16 7.15 15.32 5.90
CA LYS A 16 7.49 16.71 5.54
C LYS A 16 7.50 16.82 4.01
N SER A 17 6.89 17.86 3.45
CA SER A 17 6.96 18.05 2.00
C SER A 17 8.40 18.36 1.57
N ARG A 18 8.74 17.97 0.35
CA ARG A 18 9.98 18.38 -0.32
C ARG A 18 9.90 19.80 -0.88
N SER A 19 8.68 20.33 -1.05
CA SER A 19 8.43 21.71 -1.49
C SER A 19 8.31 22.63 -0.28
N GLU A 20 8.98 23.77 -0.30
CA GLU A 20 8.85 24.79 0.75
C GLU A 20 7.43 25.38 0.85
N LYS A 21 6.63 25.26 -0.21
CA LYS A 21 5.25 25.79 -0.27
C LYS A 21 4.23 24.90 0.43
N GLU A 22 4.59 23.65 0.73
CA GLU A 22 3.71 22.66 1.32
C GLU A 22 4.32 22.19 2.63
N GLN A 23 3.51 22.08 3.69
CA GLN A 23 4.07 21.65 4.98
C GLN A 23 4.21 20.12 5.04
N HIS A 24 3.21 19.41 4.53
CA HIS A 24 3.13 17.96 4.65
C HIS A 24 2.62 17.31 3.38
N GLN A 25 3.12 16.10 3.11
CA GLN A 25 2.56 15.16 2.15
C GLN A 25 1.91 14.02 2.92
N LEU A 26 0.66 13.71 2.59
CA LEU A 26 -0.09 12.63 3.19
C LEU A 26 -0.19 11.46 2.21
N PHE A 27 0.02 10.25 2.70
CA PHE A 27 -0.22 9.02 1.95
C PHE A 27 -1.26 8.20 2.70
N MET A 28 -2.28 7.76 1.99
CA MET A 28 -3.40 7.01 2.56
C MET A 28 -3.64 5.74 1.74
N GLN A 29 -3.86 4.63 2.44
CA GLN A 29 -4.36 3.40 1.84
C GLN A 29 -5.83 3.23 2.24
N LEU A 30 -6.67 3.03 1.23
CA LEU A 30 -8.12 2.97 1.37
C LEU A 30 -8.64 1.65 0.80
N VAL A 31 -9.66 1.09 1.44
CA VAL A 31 -10.49 0.03 0.89
C VAL A 31 -11.91 0.57 0.80
N CYS A 32 -12.39 0.79 -0.42
CA CYS A 32 -13.71 1.35 -0.68
C CYS A 32 -14.18 1.05 -2.11
N PRO A 33 -15.49 1.18 -2.40
CA PRO A 33 -15.98 1.19 -3.77
C PRO A 33 -15.39 2.35 -4.57
N HIS A 34 -15.14 2.14 -5.86
CA HIS A 34 -14.56 3.17 -6.75
C HIS A 34 -15.36 4.50 -6.72
N SER A 35 -16.70 4.43 -6.71
CA SER A 35 -17.55 5.61 -6.60
C SER A 35 -17.39 6.40 -5.29
N ALA A 36 -17.04 5.73 -4.19
CA ALA A 36 -16.76 6.40 -2.92
C ALA A 36 -15.40 7.12 -2.97
N TYR A 37 -14.39 6.51 -3.61
CA TYR A 37 -13.09 7.13 -3.86
C TYR A 37 -13.22 8.40 -4.71
N GLU A 38 -13.96 8.35 -5.83
CA GLU A 38 -14.18 9.50 -6.70
C GLU A 38 -14.82 10.68 -5.97
N ASN A 39 -15.79 10.40 -5.09
CA ASN A 39 -16.44 11.42 -4.26
C ASN A 39 -15.43 12.07 -3.29
N VAL A 40 -14.60 11.27 -2.61
CA VAL A 40 -13.56 11.79 -1.71
C VAL A 40 -12.54 12.63 -2.46
N CYS A 41 -12.06 12.19 -3.62
CA CYS A 41 -11.13 12.95 -4.44
C CYS A 41 -11.74 14.28 -4.90
N SER A 42 -13.01 14.26 -5.31
CA SER A 42 -13.75 15.46 -5.70
C SER A 42 -13.88 16.45 -4.55
N SER A 43 -14.26 15.98 -3.36
CA SER A 43 -14.36 16.82 -2.16
C SER A 43 -12.99 17.33 -1.69
N ALA A 44 -11.94 16.51 -1.77
CA ALA A 44 -10.59 16.90 -1.38
C ALA A 44 -10.04 18.02 -2.28
N LYS A 45 -10.27 17.93 -3.61
CA LYS A 45 -9.86 18.96 -4.57
C LYS A 45 -10.57 20.30 -4.39
N GLN A 46 -11.73 20.33 -3.72
CA GLN A 46 -12.44 21.57 -3.38
C GLN A 46 -11.88 22.25 -2.13
N SER A 47 -11.07 21.55 -1.33
CA SER A 47 -10.47 22.12 -0.13
C SER A 47 -9.27 23.01 -0.48
N PRO A 48 -9.21 24.27 -0.01
CA PRO A 48 -8.06 25.15 -0.25
C PRO A 48 -6.79 24.68 0.48
N LEU A 49 -6.92 23.73 1.41
CA LEU A 49 -5.80 23.15 2.16
C LEU A 49 -5.10 22.02 1.39
N ILE A 50 -5.72 21.49 0.34
CA ILE A 50 -5.22 20.35 -0.42
C ILE A 50 -4.78 20.84 -1.79
N ARG A 51 -3.47 20.81 -2.02
CA ARG A 51 -2.87 21.28 -3.27
C ARG A 51 -3.17 20.37 -4.45
N ASP A 52 -3.07 19.07 -4.23
CA ASP A 52 -3.29 18.04 -5.25
C ASP A 52 -3.66 16.70 -4.60
N VAL A 53 -4.29 15.82 -5.38
CA VAL A 53 -4.65 14.45 -5.00
C VAL A 53 -4.31 13.51 -6.15
N THR A 54 -3.37 12.61 -5.89
CA THR A 54 -2.84 11.66 -6.89
C THR A 54 -3.10 10.22 -6.47
N LEU A 55 -3.65 9.42 -7.39
CA LEU A 55 -3.77 7.98 -7.22
C LEU A 55 -2.41 7.34 -7.50
N LEU A 56 -1.80 6.73 -6.49
CA LEU A 56 -0.51 6.05 -6.64
C LEU A 56 -0.65 4.61 -7.12
N GLU A 57 -1.69 3.91 -6.66
CA GLU A 57 -1.95 2.51 -6.99
C GLU A 57 -3.42 2.19 -6.73
N GLU A 58 -4.03 1.47 -7.67
CA GLU A 58 -5.34 0.85 -7.49
C GLU A 58 -5.16 -0.66 -7.63
N LYS A 59 -5.45 -1.40 -6.56
CA LYS A 59 -5.38 -2.86 -6.57
C LYS A 59 -6.75 -3.42 -6.90
N GLU A 60 -6.90 -3.99 -8.08
CA GLU A 60 -8.06 -4.82 -8.37
C GLU A 60 -7.94 -6.12 -7.56
N PRO A 61 -8.99 -6.55 -6.86
CA PRO A 61 -8.95 -7.78 -6.05
C PRO A 61 -8.66 -9.05 -6.87
N GLU A 62 -8.77 -8.99 -8.20
CA GLU A 62 -8.66 -10.16 -9.09
C GLU A 62 -7.38 -10.23 -9.93
N LYS A 63 -6.57 -9.15 -10.00
CA LYS A 63 -5.24 -9.23 -10.63
C LYS A 63 -4.22 -9.67 -9.59
N LYS A 64 -3.88 -10.96 -9.61
CA LYS A 64 -2.73 -11.51 -8.88
C LYS A 64 -1.42 -11.07 -9.54
N ASP A 65 -1.14 -9.77 -9.50
CA ASP A 65 0.21 -9.32 -9.77
C ASP A 65 1.16 -9.93 -8.71
N PRO A 66 2.35 -10.40 -9.12
CA PRO A 66 3.30 -10.96 -8.16
C PRO A 66 3.63 -9.88 -7.13
N TRP A 67 3.45 -10.21 -5.86
CA TRP A 67 3.73 -9.28 -4.77
C TRP A 67 5.23 -8.95 -4.72
N ILE A 68 5.56 -7.66 -4.69
CA ILE A 68 6.93 -7.16 -4.54
C ILE A 68 6.97 -6.27 -3.29
N PRO A 69 7.87 -6.53 -2.32
CA PRO A 69 7.99 -5.72 -1.11
C PRO A 69 8.42 -4.29 -1.45
N ARG A 70 7.75 -3.29 -0.84
CA ARG A 70 8.05 -1.86 -1.09
C ARG A 70 8.83 -1.22 0.06
N HIS A 71 8.75 -1.80 1.25
CA HIS A 71 9.54 -1.40 2.42
C HIS A 71 10.34 -2.59 2.95
N ILE A 72 11.47 -2.34 3.61
CA ILE A 72 12.33 -3.41 4.13
C ILE A 72 11.60 -4.32 5.13
N SER A 73 10.72 -3.75 5.96
CA SER A 73 9.88 -4.51 6.91
C SER A 73 8.86 -5.42 6.22
N ASP A 74 8.60 -5.25 4.93
CA ASP A 74 7.73 -6.16 4.19
C ASP A 74 8.38 -7.53 4.01
N LEU A 75 9.73 -7.62 4.05
CA LEU A 75 10.47 -8.89 3.97
C LEU A 75 10.16 -9.82 5.14
N ASP A 76 9.79 -9.29 6.30
CA ASP A 76 9.42 -10.09 7.47
C ASP A 76 8.23 -11.02 7.18
N ARG A 77 7.35 -10.64 6.24
CA ARG A 77 6.20 -11.45 5.81
C ARG A 77 6.62 -12.72 5.06
N CYS A 78 7.85 -12.75 4.52
CA CYS A 78 8.41 -13.88 3.80
C CYS A 78 9.13 -14.91 4.69
N THR A 79 9.19 -14.69 6.01
CA THR A 79 9.93 -15.58 6.94
C THR A 79 9.49 -17.04 6.83
N HIS A 80 8.20 -17.29 6.61
CA HIS A 80 7.60 -18.62 6.46
C HIS A 80 7.97 -19.32 5.14
N LEU A 81 8.49 -18.57 4.15
CA LEU A 81 8.89 -19.08 2.84
C LEU A 81 10.38 -19.48 2.79
N ILE A 82 11.11 -19.26 3.88
CA ILE A 82 12.49 -19.71 4.00
C ILE A 82 12.46 -21.24 4.14
N THR A 83 12.82 -21.94 3.07
CA THR A 83 13.13 -23.37 3.17
C THR A 83 14.36 -23.50 4.06
N LYS A 84 14.18 -24.02 5.26
CA LYS A 84 15.30 -24.34 6.14
C LYS A 84 16.11 -25.42 5.44
N PHE A 85 17.41 -25.18 5.29
CA PHE A 85 18.33 -26.23 4.90
C PHE A 85 18.39 -27.24 6.05
N GLU A 86 17.89 -28.45 5.82
CA GLU A 86 17.92 -29.56 6.78
C GLU A 86 18.93 -30.60 6.30
N PRO A 87 20.20 -30.51 6.75
CA PRO A 87 21.29 -31.35 6.24
C PRO A 87 21.06 -32.85 6.47
N ASP A 88 20.27 -33.22 7.48
CA ASP A 88 19.93 -34.62 7.76
C ASP A 88 18.91 -35.21 6.77
N LEU A 89 18.21 -34.36 5.99
CA LEU A 89 17.23 -34.74 4.97
C LEU A 89 17.76 -34.59 3.54
N ASP A 90 18.91 -33.91 3.37
CA ASP A 90 19.48 -33.62 2.07
C ASP A 90 20.56 -34.66 1.70
N TYR A 91 20.11 -35.87 1.35
CA TYR A 91 20.97 -37.02 1.06
C TYR A 91 21.81 -36.90 -0.21
N ASP A 92 21.54 -35.91 -1.07
CA ASP A 92 22.31 -35.63 -2.29
C ASP A 92 23.35 -34.51 -2.11
N HIS A 93 23.49 -33.96 -0.89
CA HIS A 93 24.55 -33.00 -0.61
C HIS A 93 25.90 -33.71 -0.53
N PRO A 94 26.91 -33.29 -1.33
CA PRO A 94 28.23 -33.89 -1.26
C PRO A 94 28.82 -33.61 0.12
N VAL A 95 29.03 -34.68 0.88
CA VAL A 95 29.78 -34.64 2.14
C VAL A 95 31.18 -34.16 1.81
N ARG A 96 31.61 -33.12 2.51
CA ARG A 96 32.91 -32.47 2.32
C ARG A 96 34.06 -33.36 2.75
#